data_AF-A0A2D2M5J7-F1
#
_entry.id   AF-A0A2D2M5J7-F1
#
_cell.length_a   1.000
_cell.length_b   1.000
_cell.length_c   1.000
_cell.angle_alpha   90.00
_cell.angle_beta   90.00
_cell.angle_gamma   90.00
#
_symmetry.space_group_name_H-M   'P 1'
#
loop_
_entity.id
_entity.type
_entity.pdbx_description
1 polymer ?
#
loop_
_entity_poly.entity_id
_entity_poly.type
_entity_poly.pdbx_seq_one_letter_code
_entity_poly.pdbx_strand_id
1 'polypeptide(L)'
;MRIYRGVSVSRDAENGGKLASRGASDELEAECGDDNVQFGTTALEFGRSPSNARYFHNVCSSTYRTSYLSFTSDEKVARWFATYENSEEGWIYVTDTELLAECGVEFFDNPGEVMNAEESEILVNLRDLAELPPRLIIDKYKVAPSA
;
A
#
# COMPACT_ATOMS: atom_id res chain seq x y z
N MET A 1 -7.62 -12.65 7.54
CA MET A 1 -6.18 -12.49 7.93
C MET A 1 -5.96 -11.03 8.28
N ARG A 2 -5.34 -10.74 9.43
CA ARG A 2 -5.04 -9.35 9.83
C ARG A 2 -3.88 -8.77 9.04
N ILE A 3 -4.05 -7.53 8.61
CA ILE A 3 -3.04 -6.76 7.90
C ILE A 3 -2.94 -5.36 8.50
N TYR A 4 -1.76 -4.77 8.39
CA TYR A 4 -1.35 -3.58 9.11
C TYR A 4 -0.83 -2.53 8.13
N ARG A 5 -1.14 -1.25 8.40
CA ARG A 5 -0.55 -0.11 7.69
C ARG A 5 -0.05 0.91 8.69
N GLY A 6 1.24 1.21 8.59
CA GLY A 6 1.87 2.27 9.35
C GLY A 6 1.71 3.63 8.68
N VAL A 7 1.33 4.64 9.45
CA VAL A 7 1.25 6.03 9.01
C VAL A 7 1.84 6.91 10.10
N SER A 8 2.81 7.75 9.77
CA SER A 8 3.39 8.66 10.76
C SER A 8 2.41 9.75 11.18
N VAL A 9 2.58 10.31 12.39
CA VAL A 9 1.64 11.30 12.94
C VAL A 9 1.50 12.51 12.02
N SER A 10 2.59 12.97 11.42
CA SER A 10 2.58 14.05 10.43
C SER A 10 1.66 13.74 9.25
N ARG A 11 1.83 12.57 8.61
CA ARG A 11 1.02 12.11 7.48
C ARG A 11 -0.43 11.79 7.86
N ASP A 12 -0.67 11.30 9.06
CA ASP A 12 -2.00 11.05 9.58
C ASP A 12 -2.80 12.34 9.72
N ALA A 13 -2.15 13.39 10.25
CA ALA A 13 -2.75 14.71 10.40
C ALA A 13 -3.04 15.37 9.05
N GLU A 14 -2.11 15.28 8.09
CA GLU A 14 -2.30 15.80 6.72
C GLU A 14 -3.50 15.17 6.01
N ASN A 15 -3.71 13.87 6.21
CA ASN A 15 -4.83 13.13 5.61
C ASN A 15 -6.10 13.15 6.46
N GLY A 16 -6.13 13.87 7.60
CA GLY A 16 -7.28 13.92 8.49
C GLY A 16 -7.67 12.55 9.07
N GLY A 17 -6.69 11.66 9.29
CA GLY A 17 -6.89 10.31 9.81
C GLY A 17 -7.55 9.34 8.82
N LYS A 18 -7.52 9.64 7.51
CA LYS A 18 -8.11 8.82 6.45
C LYS A 18 -7.02 8.06 5.68
N LEU A 19 -7.37 6.88 5.21
CA LEU A 19 -6.53 6.09 4.32
C LEU A 19 -7.04 6.21 2.89
N ALA A 20 -6.49 7.17 2.14
CA ALA A 20 -6.83 7.40 0.74
C ALA A 20 -5.66 7.00 -0.18
N SER A 21 -5.99 6.47 -1.35
CA SER A 21 -5.01 6.23 -2.41
C SER A 21 -4.52 7.56 -3.00
N ARG A 22 -3.34 7.53 -3.64
CA ARG A 22 -2.77 8.74 -4.27
C ARG A 22 -3.34 9.04 -5.65
N GLY A 23 -3.98 8.04 -6.27
CA GLY A 23 -4.70 8.18 -7.53
C GLY A 23 -5.87 7.21 -7.62
N ALA A 24 -6.53 7.22 -8.78
CA ALA A 24 -7.74 6.42 -9.03
C ALA A 24 -7.50 5.24 -9.98
N SER A 25 -6.38 5.21 -10.69
CA SER A 25 -6.09 4.17 -11.68
C SER A 25 -5.60 2.88 -11.02
N ASP A 26 -6.28 1.77 -11.30
CA ASP A 26 -5.83 0.41 -11.00
C ASP A 26 -5.03 -0.22 -12.15
N GLU A 27 -4.89 0.48 -13.28
CA GLU A 27 -4.12 0.06 -14.45
C GLU A 27 -3.14 1.14 -14.91
N LEU A 28 -1.89 0.74 -15.17
CA LEU A 28 -0.82 1.58 -15.69
C LEU A 28 -0.15 0.91 -16.89
N GLU A 29 0.54 1.70 -17.70
CA GLU A 29 1.46 1.24 -18.73
C GLU A 29 2.82 1.91 -18.53
N ALA A 30 3.88 1.26 -19.01
CA ALA A 30 5.20 1.87 -19.04
C ALA A 30 5.23 3.03 -20.05
N GLU A 31 5.72 4.18 -19.63
CA GLU A 31 5.86 5.38 -20.47
C GLU A 31 7.31 5.67 -20.83
N CYS A 32 7.52 6.39 -21.93
CA CYS A 32 8.85 6.84 -22.31
C CYS A 32 9.39 7.81 -21.25
N GLY A 33 10.48 7.43 -20.59
CA GLY A 33 11.06 8.19 -19.47
C GLY A 33 11.00 7.45 -18.14
N ASP A 34 10.26 6.34 -18.05
CA ASP A 34 10.34 5.45 -16.89
C ASP A 34 11.72 4.80 -16.81
N ASP A 35 12.45 5.08 -15.73
CA ASP A 35 13.79 4.54 -15.45
C ASP A 35 13.74 3.18 -14.73
N ASN A 36 12.56 2.73 -14.35
CA ASN A 36 12.33 1.49 -13.60
C ASN A 36 11.82 0.34 -14.47
N VAL A 37 11.92 0.44 -15.79
CA VAL A 37 11.47 -0.59 -16.74
C VAL A 37 12.69 -1.31 -17.30
N GLN A 38 12.84 -2.59 -16.93
CA GLN A 38 13.94 -3.42 -17.41
C GLN A 38 13.52 -4.26 -18.63
N PHE A 39 14.38 -4.31 -19.64
CA PHE A 39 14.16 -5.17 -20.81
C PHE A 39 14.23 -6.65 -20.41
N GLY A 40 13.29 -7.45 -20.90
CA GLY A 40 13.22 -8.89 -20.64
C GLY A 40 12.59 -9.29 -19.31
N THR A 41 12.05 -8.33 -18.55
CA THR A 41 11.24 -8.65 -17.36
C THR A 41 9.92 -9.32 -17.78
N THR A 42 9.51 -10.33 -17.02
CA THR A 42 8.17 -10.95 -17.13
C THR A 42 7.16 -10.30 -16.19
N ALA A 43 7.61 -9.36 -15.35
CA ALA A 43 6.77 -8.68 -14.36
C ALA A 43 5.92 -7.55 -14.97
N LEU A 44 6.20 -7.16 -16.21
CA LEU A 44 5.46 -6.15 -16.96
C LEU A 44 4.79 -6.75 -18.19
N GLU A 45 3.54 -6.37 -18.40
CA GLU A 45 2.73 -6.70 -19.56
C GLU A 45 2.75 -5.56 -20.57
N PHE A 46 2.53 -5.86 -21.85
CA PHE A 46 2.44 -4.84 -22.88
C PHE A 46 1.09 -4.09 -22.79
N GLY A 47 1.14 -2.75 -22.75
CA GLY A 47 -0.03 -1.88 -22.64
C GLY A 47 -0.46 -1.64 -21.19
N ARG A 48 -1.69 -1.13 -21.01
CA ARG A 48 -2.26 -0.88 -19.68
C ARG A 48 -2.70 -2.18 -19.04
N SER A 49 -2.28 -2.42 -17.80
CA SER A 49 -2.79 -3.55 -17.02
C SER A 49 -2.69 -3.37 -15.50
N PRO A 50 -3.47 -4.14 -14.72
CA PRO A 50 -3.35 -4.16 -13.26
C PRO A 50 -2.02 -4.70 -12.77
N SER A 51 -1.44 -5.68 -13.48
CA SER A 51 -0.11 -6.22 -13.16
C SER A 51 0.95 -5.12 -13.20
N ASN A 52 0.91 -4.28 -14.23
CA ASN A 52 1.81 -3.13 -14.36
C ASN A 52 1.59 -2.11 -13.25
N ALA A 53 0.33 -1.80 -12.91
CA ALA A 53 0.03 -0.86 -11.82
C ALA A 53 0.56 -1.35 -10.47
N ARG A 54 0.44 -2.64 -10.16
CA ARG A 54 1.03 -3.24 -8.95
C ARG A 54 2.55 -3.17 -8.97
N TYR A 55 3.18 -3.49 -10.11
CA TYR A 55 4.63 -3.38 -10.28
C TYR A 55 5.13 -1.96 -9.98
N PHE A 56 4.56 -0.96 -10.66
CA PHE A 56 4.95 0.43 -10.50
C PHE A 56 4.64 0.99 -9.11
N HIS A 57 3.54 0.57 -8.49
CA HIS A 57 3.22 0.96 -7.12
C HIS A 57 4.30 0.50 -6.13
N ASN A 58 4.76 -0.74 -6.26
CA ASN A 58 5.84 -1.29 -5.43
C ASN A 58 7.16 -0.55 -5.64
N VAL A 59 7.50 -0.23 -6.90
CA VAL A 59 8.72 0.50 -7.24
C VAL A 59 8.73 1.87 -6.56
N CYS A 60 7.68 2.67 -6.77
CA CYS A 60 7.56 3.98 -6.15
C CYS A 60 6.11 4.48 -6.17
N SER A 61 5.37 4.19 -5.10
CA SER A 61 4.00 4.71 -4.91
C SER A 61 3.89 6.24 -4.86
N SER A 62 5.00 6.98 -4.77
CA SER A 62 5.00 8.45 -4.81
C SER A 62 5.02 9.01 -6.23
N THR A 63 5.72 8.32 -7.13
CA THR A 63 5.77 8.62 -8.56
C THR A 63 4.52 8.11 -9.25
N TYR A 64 4.15 6.86 -8.97
CA TYR A 64 3.04 6.17 -9.63
C TYR A 64 1.77 6.24 -8.78
N ARG A 65 0.90 7.20 -9.11
CA ARG A 65 -0.35 7.47 -8.40
C ARG A 65 -1.44 6.46 -8.77
N THR A 66 -1.38 5.28 -8.17
CA THR A 66 -2.41 4.23 -8.34
C THR A 66 -3.50 4.29 -7.28
N SER A 67 -4.54 3.48 -7.48
CA SER A 67 -5.63 3.23 -6.52
C SER A 67 -5.23 2.33 -5.35
N TYR A 68 -4.01 1.81 -5.32
CA TYR A 68 -3.58 0.85 -4.31
C TYR A 68 -3.14 1.51 -3.00
N LEU A 69 -3.35 0.80 -1.89
CA LEU A 69 -2.75 1.06 -0.59
C LEU A 69 -1.91 -0.13 -0.16
N SER A 70 -0.64 0.11 0.17
CA SER A 70 0.23 -0.89 0.79
C SER A 70 -0.17 -1.19 2.25
N PHE A 71 -0.42 -2.45 2.53
CA PHE A 71 -0.48 -3.04 3.87
C PHE A 71 0.62 -4.10 3.97
N THR A 72 0.86 -4.59 5.18
CA THR A 72 1.77 -5.72 5.43
C THR A 72 1.11 -6.68 6.42
N SER A 73 1.44 -7.96 6.35
CA SER A 73 1.07 -8.92 7.40
C SER A 73 2.00 -8.88 8.62
N ASP A 74 3.15 -8.19 8.54
CA ASP A 74 4.10 -8.02 9.65
C ASP A 74 3.90 -6.67 10.36
N GLU A 75 3.42 -6.74 11.61
CA GLU A 75 3.24 -5.56 12.47
C GLU A 75 4.55 -4.78 12.69
N LYS A 76 5.72 -5.44 12.69
CA LYS A 76 7.01 -4.76 12.86
C LYS A 76 7.34 -3.87 11.66
N VAL A 77 7.04 -4.35 10.46
CA VAL A 77 7.19 -3.58 9.21
C VAL A 77 6.22 -2.39 9.25
N ALA A 78 4.97 -2.60 9.64
CA ALA A 78 4.01 -1.51 9.81
C ALA A 78 4.48 -0.48 10.85
N ARG A 79 5.08 -0.92 11.97
CA ARG A 79 5.66 -0.02 12.97
C ARG A 79 6.82 0.80 12.39
N TRP A 80 7.72 0.18 11.64
CA TRP A 80 8.85 0.87 11.01
C TRP A 80 8.38 2.03 10.12
N PHE A 81 7.34 1.80 9.31
CA PHE A 81 6.72 2.85 8.50
C PHE A 81 5.95 3.88 9.33
N ALA A 82 5.24 3.44 10.38
CA ALA A 82 4.51 4.33 11.27
C ALA A 82 5.46 5.30 11.99
N THR A 83 6.64 4.85 12.42
CA THR A 83 7.58 5.70 13.16
C THR A 83 8.51 6.50 12.25
N TYR A 84 8.28 6.49 10.94
CA TYR A 84 9.19 7.05 9.92
C TYR A 84 10.64 6.67 10.24
N GLU A 85 10.92 5.37 10.27
CA GLU A 85 12.24 4.81 10.58
C GLU A 85 12.74 5.17 12.00
N ASN A 86 11.84 5.10 13.00
CA ASN A 86 12.10 5.45 14.40
C ASN A 86 12.44 6.93 14.67
N SER A 87 12.01 7.85 13.80
CA SER A 87 12.23 9.29 14.00
C SER A 87 11.05 10.02 14.65
N GLU A 88 9.82 9.52 14.51
CA GLU A 88 8.62 10.13 15.08
C GLU A 88 7.60 9.08 15.58
N GLU A 89 6.58 9.55 16.30
CA GLU A 89 5.42 8.71 16.63
C GLU A 89 4.56 8.45 15.38
N GLY A 90 3.78 7.38 15.43
CA GLY A 90 2.91 6.99 14.33
C GLY A 90 1.61 6.33 14.79
N TRP A 91 0.80 5.98 13.80
CA TRP A 91 -0.42 5.20 13.92
C TRP A 91 -0.27 3.91 13.13
N ILE A 92 -0.74 2.82 13.72
CA ILE A 92 -0.97 1.57 13.00
C ILE A 92 -2.46 1.41 12.80
N TYR A 93 -2.85 1.24 11.55
CA TYR A 93 -4.20 0.87 11.14
C TYR A 93 -4.26 -0.64 10.93
N VAL A 94 -5.30 -1.27 11.44
CA VAL A 94 -5.53 -2.72 11.32
C VAL A 94 -6.82 -2.96 10.55
N THR A 95 -6.75 -3.87 9.59
CA THR A 95 -7.93 -4.43 8.91
C THR A 95 -7.80 -5.94 8.79
N ASP A 96 -8.82 -6.60 8.25
CA ASP A 96 -8.83 -8.03 7.99
C ASP A 96 -9.23 -8.29 6.52
N THR A 97 -8.48 -9.16 5.86
CA THR A 97 -8.71 -9.53 4.46
C THR A 97 -10.08 -10.16 4.20
N GLU A 98 -10.64 -10.89 5.16
CA GLU A 98 -11.98 -11.47 5.05
C GLU A 98 -13.03 -10.35 5.06
N LEU A 99 -12.87 -9.36 5.93
CA LEU A 99 -13.74 -8.18 5.97
C LEU A 99 -13.66 -7.34 4.68
N LEU A 100 -12.47 -7.21 4.11
CA LEU A 100 -12.27 -6.58 2.80
C LEU A 100 -13.01 -7.35 1.70
N ALA A 101 -12.83 -8.67 1.63
CA ALA A 101 -13.48 -9.53 0.65
C ALA A 101 -15.01 -9.51 0.77
N GLU A 102 -15.56 -9.59 1.99
CA GLU A 102 -17.01 -9.49 2.26
C GLU A 102 -17.60 -8.17 1.76
N CYS A 103 -16.80 -7.11 1.75
CA CYS A 103 -17.20 -5.78 1.29
C CYS A 103 -16.88 -5.53 -0.19
N GLY A 104 -16.40 -6.54 -0.91
CA GLY A 104 -16.04 -6.45 -2.33
C GLY A 104 -14.77 -5.63 -2.60
N VAL A 105 -13.91 -5.43 -1.58
CA VAL A 105 -12.62 -4.76 -1.74
C VAL A 105 -11.57 -5.79 -2.13
N GLU A 106 -11.02 -5.64 -3.32
CA GLU A 106 -9.95 -6.50 -3.81
C GLU A 106 -8.63 -6.22 -3.09
N PHE A 107 -7.90 -7.29 -2.79
CA PHE A 107 -6.54 -7.20 -2.28
C PHE A 107 -5.68 -8.26 -2.94
N PHE A 108 -4.39 -7.96 -3.06
CA PHE A 108 -3.40 -8.82 -3.69
C PHE A 108 -2.28 -9.02 -2.69
N ASP A 109 -2.06 -10.27 -2.29
CA ASP A 109 -0.76 -10.65 -1.73
C ASP A 109 0.26 -10.45 -2.85
N ASN A 110 1.28 -9.66 -2.62
CA ASN A 110 2.30 -9.38 -3.61
C ASN A 110 3.55 -10.20 -3.24
N PRO A 111 3.65 -11.46 -3.71
CA PRO A 111 4.80 -12.29 -3.42
C PRO A 111 6.01 -11.78 -4.20
N GLY A 112 6.70 -10.79 -3.65
CA GLY A 112 8.16 -10.66 -3.73
C GLY A 112 8.91 -10.72 -5.07
N GLU A 113 8.28 -10.63 -6.25
CA GLU A 113 9.01 -10.77 -7.51
C GLU A 113 9.75 -9.48 -7.95
N VAL A 114 9.52 -8.34 -7.29
CA VAL A 114 9.94 -7.05 -7.84
C VAL A 114 11.10 -6.40 -7.09
N MET A 115 11.01 -6.15 -5.77
CA MET A 115 12.11 -5.50 -5.01
C MET A 115 12.12 -5.82 -3.51
N ASN A 116 10.98 -6.07 -2.86
CA ASN A 116 10.87 -6.15 -1.38
C ASN A 116 10.18 -7.45 -0.91
N ALA A 117 10.74 -8.60 -1.27
CA ALA A 117 10.17 -9.91 -0.91
C ALA A 117 10.01 -10.15 0.60
N GLU A 118 10.78 -9.43 1.42
CA GLU A 118 10.76 -9.57 2.88
C GLU A 118 9.64 -8.77 3.57
N GLU A 119 9.00 -7.82 2.89
CA GLU A 119 8.03 -6.89 3.51
C GLU A 119 6.61 -7.47 3.61
N SER A 120 6.37 -8.67 3.05
CA SER A 120 5.05 -9.33 3.02
C SER A 120 3.92 -8.37 2.65
N GLU A 121 4.14 -7.62 1.55
CA GLU A 121 3.28 -6.53 1.13
C GLU A 121 1.95 -7.04 0.55
N ILE A 122 0.87 -6.40 0.99
CA ILE A 122 -0.50 -6.68 0.56
C ILE A 122 -1.08 -5.39 0.02
N LEU A 123 -1.40 -5.37 -1.27
CA LEU A 123 -1.97 -4.22 -1.94
C LEU A 123 -3.50 -4.27 -1.86
N VAL A 124 -4.10 -3.27 -1.24
CA VAL A 124 -5.57 -3.11 -1.17
C VAL A 124 -6.01 -2.13 -2.25
N ASN A 125 -6.93 -2.53 -3.13
CA ASN A 125 -7.39 -1.71 -4.25
C ASN A 125 -8.56 -0.82 -3.84
N LEU A 126 -8.40 0.50 -3.95
CA LEU A 126 -9.44 1.49 -3.70
C LEU A 126 -10.05 2.09 -4.97
N ARG A 127 -9.96 1.44 -6.14
CA ARG A 127 -10.41 2.05 -7.41
C ARG A 127 -11.85 2.63 -7.39
N ASP A 128 -12.74 1.99 -6.63
CA ASP A 128 -14.15 2.36 -6.49
C ASP A 128 -14.43 3.14 -5.19
N LEU A 129 -13.38 3.53 -4.46
CA LEU A 129 -13.44 4.11 -3.12
C LEU A 129 -12.50 5.32 -3.01
N ALA A 130 -13.02 6.47 -2.55
CA ALA A 130 -12.16 7.63 -2.31
C ALA A 130 -11.17 7.40 -1.14
N GLU A 131 -11.58 6.61 -0.16
CA GLU A 131 -10.80 6.25 1.02
C GLU A 131 -11.25 4.88 1.52
N LEU A 132 -10.39 4.18 2.26
CA LEU A 132 -10.77 2.96 2.95
C LEU A 132 -11.86 3.30 3.99
N PRO A 133 -13.09 2.77 3.87
CA PRO A 133 -14.18 3.11 4.75
C PRO A 133 -13.83 2.80 6.22
N PRO A 134 -14.16 3.68 7.19
CA PRO A 134 -13.84 3.47 8.60
C PRO A 134 -14.37 2.14 9.17
N ARG A 135 -15.49 1.64 8.63
CA ARG A 135 -16.06 0.33 9.00
C ARG A 135 -15.17 -0.87 8.67
N LEU A 136 -14.20 -0.69 7.76
CA LEU A 136 -13.22 -1.71 7.39
C LEU A 136 -11.95 -1.61 8.24
N ILE A 137 -11.81 -0.58 9.07
CA ILE A 137 -10.70 -0.43 10.02
C ILE A 137 -11.14 -1.05 11.35
N ILE A 138 -10.54 -2.19 11.68
CA ILE A 138 -10.89 -2.96 12.88
C ILE A 138 -10.23 -2.37 14.13
N ASP A 139 -9.04 -1.79 13.96
CA ASP A 139 -8.32 -1.11 15.03
C ASP A 139 -7.43 0.03 14.50
N LYS A 140 -7.18 1.02 15.36
CA LYS A 140 -6.21 2.10 15.14
C LYS A 140 -5.55 2.43 16.48
N TYR A 141 -4.24 2.21 16.57
CA TYR A 141 -3.49 2.48 17.80
C TYR A 141 -2.19 3.23 17.53
N LYS A 142 -1.76 4.00 18.53
CA LYS A 142 -0.56 4.83 18.45
C LYS A 142 0.68 3.99 18.77
N VAL A 143 1.77 4.26 18.07
CA VAL A 143 3.09 3.66 18.32
C VAL A 143 4.15 4.75 18.43
N ALA A 144 5.19 4.47 19.23
CA ALA A 144 6.35 5.33 19.38
C ALA A 144 7.60 4.63 18.82
N PRO A 145 8.65 5.40 18.47
CA PRO A 145 9.97 4.85 18.16
C PRO A 145 10.44 3.86 19.22
N SER A 146 11.10 2.79 18.78
CA SER A 146 11.78 1.88 19.71
C SER A 146 12.93 2.63 20.39
N ALA A 147 12.95 2.60 21.73
CA ALA A 147 14.00 3.22 22.55
C ALA A 147 15.33 2.45 22.49
#